data_AF-W9CK70-F1
#
_entry.id   AF-W9CK70-F1
#
_cell.length_a   1.000
_cell.length_b   1.000
_cell.length_c   1.000
_cell.angle_alpha   90.00
_cell.angle_beta   90.00
_cell.angle_gamma   90.00
#
_symmetry.space_group_name_H-M   'P 1'
#
loop_
_entity.id
_entity.type
_entity.pdbx_description
1 polymer ?
#
loop_
_entity_poly.entity_id
_entity_poly.type
_entity_poly.pdbx_seq_one_letter_code
_entity_poly.pdbx_strand_id
1 'polypeptide(L)'
;MGGPNLEVAKFGMYIMFPIAIMYYYGTNLDKRFAVPDFWPKVEQTNRIPFERDDIKSELERLRSKRLYLREQRLRGSNGMNGTNGTNGTNGEEK
;
A
#
# COMPACT_ATOMS: atom_id res chain seq x y z
N MET A 1 32.63 -37.65 -20.71
CA MET A 1 31.66 -37.53 -19.61
C MET A 1 32.43 -37.77 -18.32
N GLY A 2 32.56 -36.75 -17.46
CA GLY A 2 33.35 -36.87 -16.23
C GLY A 2 32.72 -37.91 -15.31
N GLY A 3 33.52 -38.88 -14.87
CA GLY A 3 33.06 -40.02 -14.08
C GLY A 3 32.46 -39.65 -12.70
N PRO A 4 32.17 -40.65 -11.84
CA PRO A 4 31.39 -40.48 -10.61
C PRO A 4 31.89 -39.38 -9.65
N ASN A 5 33.18 -39.04 -9.68
CA ASN A 5 33.76 -37.95 -8.89
C ASN A 5 33.17 -36.57 -9.23
N LEU A 6 32.75 -36.35 -10.47
CA LEU A 6 32.15 -35.09 -10.90
C LEU A 6 30.70 -34.95 -10.39
N GLU A 7 29.98 -36.06 -10.27
CA GLU A 7 28.63 -36.11 -9.71
C GLU A 7 28.66 -35.83 -8.20
N VAL A 8 29.65 -36.35 -7.48
CA VAL A 8 29.85 -36.06 -6.04
C VAL A 8 30.20 -34.60 -5.81
N ALA A 9 31.05 -34.00 -6.65
CA ALA A 9 31.36 -32.57 -6.56
C ALA A 9 30.13 -31.68 -6.83
N LYS A 10 29.32 -32.03 -7.83
CA LYS A 10 28.06 -31.34 -8.15
C LYS A 10 27.04 -31.47 -7.00
N PHE A 11 26.92 -32.66 -6.42
CA PHE A 11 26.07 -32.90 -5.26
C PHE A 11 26.52 -32.09 -4.04
N GLY A 12 27.83 -32.06 -3.75
CA GLY A 12 28.40 -31.23 -2.71
C GLY A 12 28.11 -29.74 -2.91
N MET A 13 28.25 -29.23 -4.14
CA MET A 13 27.89 -27.85 -4.46
C MET A 13 26.42 -27.56 -4.18
N TYR A 14 25.51 -28.46 -4.57
CA TYR A 14 24.08 -28.27 -4.35
C TYR A 14 23.64 -28.33 -2.89
N ILE A 15 24.38 -29.02 -2.03
CA ILE A 15 24.13 -29.00 -0.58
C ILE A 15 24.78 -27.78 0.06
N MET A 16 26.02 -27.45 -0.30
CA MET A 16 26.76 -26.34 0.31
C MET A 16 26.17 -24.97 -0.09
N PHE A 17 25.67 -24.81 -1.31
CA PHE A 17 25.09 -23.56 -1.80
C PHE A 17 23.91 -23.05 -0.94
N PRO A 18 22.83 -23.83 -0.71
CA PRO A 18 21.72 -23.38 0.12
C PRO A 18 22.12 -23.21 1.59
N ILE A 19 22.99 -24.08 2.12
CA ILE A 19 23.48 -23.97 3.51
C ILE A 19 24.28 -22.69 3.71
N ALA A 20 25.17 -22.35 2.76
CA ALA A 20 25.97 -21.13 2.83
C ALA A 20 25.12 -19.86 2.72
N ILE A 21 24.12 -19.85 1.82
CA ILE A 21 23.17 -18.73 1.69
C ILE A 21 22.36 -18.56 2.99
N MET A 22 21.86 -19.66 3.55
CA MET A 22 21.16 -19.65 4.83
C MET A 22 22.05 -19.22 5.99
N TYR A 23 23.32 -19.61 6.03
CA TYR A 23 24.23 -19.15 7.09
C TYR A 23 24.52 -17.65 6.98
N TYR A 24 24.76 -17.17 5.76
CA TYR A 24 25.12 -15.78 5.50
C TYR A 24 23.95 -14.81 5.73
N TYR A 25 22.76 -15.15 5.23
CA TYR A 25 21.57 -14.31 5.39
C TYR A 25 20.78 -14.65 6.66
N GLY A 26 20.64 -15.93 7.01
CA GLY A 26 19.82 -16.49 8.10
C GLY A 26 20.13 -15.97 9.50
N THR A 27 21.40 -15.68 9.78
CA THR A 27 21.84 -15.25 11.12
C THR A 27 21.62 -13.77 11.39
N ASN A 28 21.35 -12.96 10.35
CA ASN A 28 21.31 -11.50 10.43
C ASN A 28 20.19 -10.87 9.58
N LEU A 29 19.06 -11.56 9.38
CA LEU A 29 17.95 -11.03 8.57
C LEU A 29 17.44 -9.69 9.12
N ASP A 30 17.15 -9.63 10.43
CA ASP A 30 16.56 -8.44 11.04
C ASP A 30 17.41 -7.18 10.80
N LYS A 31 18.73 -7.26 10.99
CA LYS A 31 19.61 -6.09 10.78
C LYS A 31 19.80 -5.73 9.31
N ARG A 32 19.71 -6.70 8.39
CA ARG A 32 19.94 -6.48 6.95
C ARG A 32 18.68 -6.05 6.21
N PHE A 33 17.51 -6.46 6.69
CA PHE A 33 16.21 -6.21 6.06
C PHE A 33 15.28 -5.32 6.89
N ALA A 34 15.66 -4.89 8.10
CA ALA A 34 14.93 -3.85 8.80
C ALA A 34 15.01 -2.54 8.02
N VAL A 35 13.85 -2.05 7.63
CA VAL A 35 13.71 -0.72 7.04
C VAL A 35 13.63 0.28 8.20
N PRO A 36 14.58 1.22 8.33
CA PRO A 36 14.49 2.27 9.32
C PRO A 36 13.25 3.13 9.03
N ASP A 37 12.52 3.52 10.08
CA ASP A 37 11.30 4.31 9.97
C ASP A 37 10.20 3.68 9.07
N PHE A 38 10.13 2.33 9.01
CA PHE A 38 9.08 1.63 8.25
C PHE A 38 7.66 2.05 8.65
N TRP A 39 7.44 2.26 9.96
CA TRP A 39 6.16 2.71 10.48
C TRP A 39 6.11 4.24 10.54
N PRO A 40 4.99 4.86 10.14
CA PRO A 40 4.81 6.31 10.29
C PRO A 40 5.00 6.69 11.76
N LYS A 41 5.76 7.75 11.99
CA LYS A 41 5.98 8.27 13.35
C LYS A 41 4.63 8.68 13.94
N VAL A 42 4.45 8.51 15.24
CA VAL A 42 3.17 8.82 15.93
C VAL A 42 2.75 10.28 15.71
N GLU A 43 3.71 11.18 15.53
CA GLU A 43 3.47 12.59 15.18
C GLU A 43 2.82 12.79 13.81
N GLN A 44 3.07 11.86 12.88
CA GLN A 44 2.52 11.86 11.53
C GLN A 44 1.16 11.15 11.46
N THR A 45 0.77 10.46 12.54
CA THR A 45 -0.56 9.85 12.64
C THR A 45 -1.59 10.87 13.12
N ASN A 46 -2.81 10.78 12.61
CA ASN A 46 -3.91 11.63 13.06
C ASN A 46 -4.17 11.37 14.55
N ARG A 47 -3.93 12.38 15.41
CA ARG A 47 -4.33 12.31 16.82
C ARG A 47 -5.82 12.55 16.94
N ILE A 48 -6.51 11.57 17.50
CA ILE A 48 -7.94 11.71 17.82
C ILE A 48 -8.04 12.54 19.11
N PRO A 49 -8.90 13.57 19.17
CA PRO A 49 -9.12 14.30 20.40
C PRO A 49 -9.75 13.39 21.47
N PHE A 50 -9.19 13.38 22.67
CA PHE A 50 -9.67 12.56 23.79
C PHE A 50 -10.55 13.35 24.77
N GLU A 51 -10.38 14.68 24.81
CA GLU A 51 -11.14 15.56 25.70
C GLU A 51 -12.51 15.92 25.13
N ARG A 52 -13.51 16.04 26.01
CA ARG A 52 -14.92 16.21 25.58
C ARG A 52 -15.16 17.49 24.80
N ASP A 53 -14.48 18.57 25.14
CA ASP A 53 -14.68 19.86 24.49
C ASP A 53 -13.94 19.95 23.14
N ASP A 54 -12.76 19.32 23.03
CA ASP A 54 -12.05 19.14 21.76
C ASP A 54 -12.83 18.28 20.77
N ILE A 55 -13.53 17.24 21.28
CA ILE A 55 -14.40 16.40 20.44
C ILE A 55 -15.55 17.23 19.86
N LYS A 56 -16.16 18.14 20.64
CA LYS A 56 -17.27 18.97 20.16
C LYS A 56 -16.81 19.96 19.09
N SER A 57 -15.70 20.65 19.32
CA SER A 57 -15.17 21.64 18.37
C SER A 57 -14.76 20.98 17.05
N GLU A 58 -14.13 19.81 17.11
CA GLU A 58 -13.76 19.04 15.93
C GLU A 58 -15.00 18.48 15.19
N LEU A 59 -16.03 18.07 15.93
CA LEU A 59 -17.31 17.63 15.35
C LEU A 59 -18.03 18.77 14.62
N GLU A 60 -18.02 19.98 15.17
CA GLU A 60 -18.57 21.18 14.53
C GLU A 60 -17.80 21.53 13.25
N ARG A 61 -16.47 21.46 13.28
CA ARG A 61 -15.59 21.63 12.11
C ARG A 61 -15.90 20.61 11.00
N LEU A 62 -16.13 19.35 11.36
CA LEU A 62 -16.49 18.29 10.41
C LEU A 62 -17.89 18.50 9.82
N ARG A 63 -18.85 18.96 10.64
CA ARG A 63 -20.21 19.30 10.18
C ARG A 63 -20.21 20.46 9.17
N SER A 64 -19.48 21.53 9.45
CA SER A 64 -19.38 22.68 8.55
C SER A 64 -18.70 22.30 7.23
N LYS A 65 -17.61 21.53 7.27
CA LYS A 65 -16.95 20.97 6.08
C LYS A 65 -17.91 20.12 5.24
N ARG A 66 -18.72 19.27 5.88
CA ARG A 66 -19.72 18.43 5.19
C ARG A 66 -20.79 19.28 4.49
N LEU A 67 -21.30 20.31 5.16
CA LEU A 67 -22.30 21.22 4.59
C LEU A 67 -21.74 22.00 3.40
N TYR A 68 -20.53 22.54 3.53
CA TYR A 68 -19.83 23.24 2.44
C TYR A 68 -19.61 22.36 1.21
N LEU A 69 -19.13 21.12 1.38
CA LEU A 69 -18.97 20.16 0.28
C LEU A 69 -20.31 19.72 -0.33
N ARG A 70 -21.37 19.65 0.47
CA ARG A 70 -22.73 19.39 -0.04
C ARG A 70 -23.21 20.56 -0.89
N GLU A 71 -23.00 21.78 -0.44
CA GLU A 71 -23.36 22.98 -1.18
C GLU A 71 -22.59 23.11 -2.49
N GLN A 72 -21.27 22.88 -2.49
CA GLN A 72 -20.47 22.81 -3.72
C GLN A 72 -21.00 21.76 -4.69
N ARG A 73 -21.36 20.57 -4.21
CA ARG A 73 -21.95 19.52 -5.06
C ARG A 73 -23.30 19.95 -5.63
N LEU A 74 -24.15 20.62 -4.86
CA LEU A 74 -25.43 21.14 -5.35
C LEU A 74 -25.23 22.28 -6.37
N ARG A 75 -24.27 23.17 -6.13
CA ARG A 75 -23.91 24.26 -7.06
C ARG A 75 -23.30 23.72 -8.36
N GLY A 76 -22.40 22.74 -8.28
CA GLY A 76 -21.81 22.06 -9.45
C GLY A 76 -22.81 21.15 -10.19
N SER A 77 -23.70 20.47 -9.46
CA SER A 77 -24.77 19.65 -10.06
C SER A 77 -25.85 20.48 -10.75
N ASN A 78 -26.08 21.73 -10.30
CA ASN A 78 -26.93 22.68 -11.03
C ASN A 78 -26.24 23.29 -12.27
N GLY A 79 -24.92 23.10 -12.43
CA GLY A 79 -24.14 23.58 -13.58
C GLY A 79 -23.72 22.50 -14.59
N MET A 80 -24.03 21.22 -14.35
CA MET A 80 -23.55 20.11 -15.19
C MET A 80 -24.66 19.10 -15.54
N ASN A 81 -25.89 19.57 -15.74
CA ASN A 81 -27.01 18.76 -16.21
C ASN A 81 -27.37 19.11 -17.68
N GLY A 82 -26.34 19.26 -18.50
CA GLY A 82 -26.45 19.46 -19.94
C GLY A 82 -25.21 18.90 -20.62
N THR A 83 -25.41 17.84 -21.41
CA THR A 83 -24.47 17.27 -22.41
C THR A 83 -23.14 16.70 -21.90
N ASN A 84 -23.08 15.36 -21.76
CA ASN A 84 -22.27 14.50 -22.64
C ASN A 84 -22.15 13.06 -22.10
N GLY A 85 -22.53 12.09 -22.93
CA GLY A 85 -22.37 10.67 -22.63
C GLY A 85 -23.06 9.68 -23.58
N THR A 86 -23.43 10.07 -24.80
CA THR A 86 -23.65 9.11 -25.88
C THR A 86 -22.32 8.85 -26.57
N ASN A 87 -21.76 7.65 -26.41
CA ASN A 87 -21.02 6.93 -27.45
C ASN A 87 -20.63 5.53 -26.97
N GLY A 88 -20.96 4.50 -27.77
CA GLY A 88 -20.42 3.16 -27.62
C GLY A 88 -21.42 2.02 -27.81
N THR A 89 -22.13 1.99 -28.93
CA THR A 89 -22.74 0.78 -29.49
C THR A 89 -21.65 -0.28 -29.68
N ASN A 90 -21.60 -1.31 -28.83
CA ASN A 90 -20.86 -2.53 -29.15
C ASN A 90 -21.73 -3.37 -30.08
N GLY A 91 -21.52 -3.16 -31.38
CA GLY A 91 -21.99 -4.03 -32.42
C GLY A 91 -21.33 -5.40 -32.33
N GLU A 92 -22.13 -6.40 -32.68
CA GLU A 92 -21.73 -7.73 -33.09
C GLU A 92 -20.63 -7.67 -34.15
N GLU A 93 -19.57 -8.46 -33.99
CA GLU A 93 -18.95 -9.14 -35.14
C GLU A 93 -18.06 -10.33 -34.68
N LYS A 94 -18.47 -11.51 -35.16
CA LYS A 94 -17.73 -12.76 -35.43
C LYS A 94 -17.44 -13.75 -34.29
#